data_AF-A0A1Q5ZXZ1-F1
#
_entry.id   AF-A0A1Q5ZXZ1-F1
#
_cell.length_a   1.000
_cell.length_b   1.000
_cell.length_c   1.000
_cell.angle_alpha   90.00
_cell.angle_beta   90.00
_cell.angle_gamma   90.00
#
_symmetry.space_group_name_H-M   'P 1'
#
loop_
_entity.id
_entity.type
_entity.pdbx_description
1 polymer ?
#
loop_
_entity_poly.entity_id
_entity_poly.type
_entity_poly.pdbx_seq_one_letter_code
_entity_poly.pdbx_strand_id
1 'polypeptide(L)'
;MKKILFTIILSASMIAGFAQKQLVSYEDIRYLLHNNLNKADTFMAAKGYTLKEIKQATKNRKYTLAYSPNTTNNIDMRSDGKKIFISMQTNVIEQYNLLLNSISQYKTSTSNLGDVQVYQVKDLGSIYITVNDSMPYDPLKKDYDIQIVPDKNITAIN
;
A
#
# COMPACT_ATOMS: atom_id res chain seq x y z
N MET A 1 -32.93 -24.82 -21.83
CA MET A 1 -32.21 -24.97 -20.55
C MET A 1 -30.72 -24.60 -20.57
N LYS A 2 -30.07 -24.37 -21.73
CA LYS A 2 -28.65 -23.96 -21.80
C LYS A 2 -28.37 -22.47 -21.51
N LYS A 3 -29.41 -21.61 -21.54
CA LYS A 3 -29.26 -20.15 -21.36
C LYS A 3 -29.26 -19.68 -19.90
N ILE A 4 -29.70 -20.51 -18.95
CA ILE A 4 -29.76 -20.15 -17.52
C ILE A 4 -28.40 -20.38 -16.85
N LEU A 5 -27.60 -21.33 -17.34
CA LEU A 5 -26.29 -21.64 -16.76
C LEU A 5 -25.27 -20.50 -16.93
N PHE A 6 -25.34 -19.76 -18.04
CA PHE A 6 -24.40 -18.65 -18.31
C PHE A 6 -24.64 -17.43 -17.41
N THR A 7 -25.87 -17.18 -17.00
CA THR A 7 -26.20 -16.02 -16.16
C THR A 7 -25.73 -16.19 -14.70
N ILE A 8 -25.64 -17.44 -14.22
CA ILE A 8 -25.17 -17.75 -12.86
C ILE A 8 -23.63 -17.69 -12.78
N ILE A 9 -22.93 -18.04 -13.87
CA ILE A 9 -21.46 -17.98 -13.92
C ILE A 9 -20.97 -16.51 -13.97
N LEU A 10 -21.72 -15.62 -14.65
CA LEU A 10 -21.34 -14.20 -14.74
C LEU A 10 -21.56 -13.41 -13.44
N SER A 11 -22.50 -13.82 -12.59
CA SER A 11 -22.75 -13.18 -11.30
C SER A 11 -21.76 -13.62 -10.21
N ALA A 12 -21.21 -14.85 -10.31
CA ALA A 12 -20.16 -15.31 -9.40
C ALA A 12 -18.81 -14.59 -9.64
N SER A 13 -18.52 -14.16 -10.86
CA SER A 13 -17.27 -13.43 -11.18
C SER A 13 -17.23 -11.99 -10.65
N MET A 14 -18.36 -11.39 -10.28
CA MET A 14 -18.36 -10.05 -9.68
C MET A 14 -18.04 -10.09 -8.18
N ILE A 15 -18.28 -11.22 -7.50
CA ILE A 15 -18.06 -11.33 -6.03
C ILE A 15 -16.57 -11.58 -5.70
N ALA A 16 -15.80 -12.17 -6.63
CA ALA A 16 -14.38 -12.48 -6.41
C ALA A 16 -13.44 -11.26 -6.46
N GLY A 17 -13.91 -10.08 -6.89
CA GLY A 17 -13.09 -8.85 -7.00
C GLY A 17 -13.03 -8.00 -5.72
N PHE A 18 -13.83 -8.31 -4.69
CA PHE A 18 -13.97 -7.44 -3.52
C PHE A 18 -12.95 -7.70 -2.40
N ALA A 19 -12.27 -8.84 -2.38
CA ALA A 19 -11.37 -9.22 -1.30
C ALA A 19 -10.07 -8.36 -1.23
N GLN A 20 -9.65 -7.75 -2.34
CA GLN A 20 -8.46 -6.87 -2.39
C GLN A 20 -8.76 -5.37 -2.25
N LYS A 21 -10.04 -4.99 -2.08
CA LYS A 21 -10.46 -3.58 -2.17
C LYS A 21 -9.69 -2.65 -1.21
N GLN A 22 -9.30 -3.15 -0.05
CA GLN A 22 -8.72 -2.35 1.03
C GLN A 22 -7.19 -2.38 1.09
N LEU A 23 -6.54 -3.26 0.34
CA LEU A 23 -5.08 -3.38 0.33
C LEU A 23 -4.46 -2.46 -0.73
N VAL A 24 -3.22 -2.05 -0.53
CA VAL A 24 -2.52 -1.09 -1.40
C VAL A 24 -1.53 -1.82 -2.32
N SER A 25 -1.73 -1.70 -3.62
CA SER A 25 -0.93 -2.29 -4.70
C SER A 25 0.00 -1.27 -5.38
N TYR A 26 0.79 -1.72 -6.35
CA TYR A 26 1.59 -0.87 -7.23
C TYR A 26 0.81 0.31 -7.83
N GLU A 27 -0.36 0.05 -8.44
CA GLU A 27 -1.13 1.13 -9.09
C GLU A 27 -1.71 2.12 -8.07
N ASP A 28 -2.08 1.63 -6.88
CA ASP A 28 -2.53 2.48 -5.79
C ASP A 28 -1.38 3.41 -5.33
N ILE A 29 -0.17 2.87 -5.14
CA ILE A 29 1.02 3.66 -4.79
C ILE A 29 1.34 4.66 -5.89
N ARG A 30 1.32 4.23 -7.15
CA ARG A 30 1.58 5.09 -8.31
C ARG A 30 0.61 6.27 -8.32
N TYR A 31 -0.69 6.01 -8.15
CA TYR A 31 -1.70 7.04 -8.04
C TYR A 31 -1.38 8.02 -6.91
N LEU A 32 -1.06 7.51 -5.71
CA LEU A 32 -0.76 8.34 -4.54
C LEU A 32 0.47 9.22 -4.77
N LEU A 33 1.56 8.70 -5.35
CA LEU A 33 2.79 9.46 -5.59
C LEU A 33 2.62 10.60 -6.61
N HIS A 34 1.66 10.47 -7.54
CA HIS A 34 1.40 11.45 -8.60
C HIS A 34 0.31 12.47 -8.27
N ASN A 35 -0.27 12.41 -7.07
CA ASN A 35 -1.37 13.30 -6.67
C ASN A 35 -1.05 13.99 -5.33
N ASN A 36 -1.74 15.09 -5.04
CA ASN A 36 -1.59 15.80 -3.78
C ASN A 36 -2.23 15.04 -2.59
N LEU A 37 -1.95 15.51 -1.36
CA LEU A 37 -2.48 14.89 -0.13
C LEU A 37 -4.02 14.92 -0.04
N ASN A 38 -4.70 15.90 -0.63
CA ASN A 38 -6.17 15.97 -0.60
C ASN A 38 -6.79 14.87 -1.47
N LYS A 39 -6.19 14.58 -2.63
CA LYS A 39 -6.60 13.45 -3.48
C LYS A 39 -6.25 12.12 -2.84
N ALA A 40 -5.13 12.06 -2.12
CA ALA A 40 -4.80 10.90 -1.30
C ALA A 40 -5.85 10.68 -0.20
N ASP A 41 -6.31 11.73 0.49
CA ASP A 41 -7.37 11.64 1.51
C ASP A 41 -8.64 10.97 0.94
N THR A 42 -9.13 11.47 -0.20
CA THR A 42 -10.30 10.90 -0.90
C THR A 42 -10.08 9.45 -1.32
N PHE A 43 -8.90 9.16 -1.89
CA PHE A 43 -8.57 7.82 -2.36
C PHE A 43 -8.49 6.81 -1.21
N MET A 44 -7.79 7.16 -0.13
CA MET A 44 -7.65 6.31 1.04
C MET A 44 -8.99 6.05 1.73
N ALA A 45 -9.86 7.07 1.81
CA ALA A 45 -11.23 6.90 2.28
C ALA A 45 -12.03 5.92 1.41
N ALA A 46 -11.90 6.00 0.07
CA ALA A 46 -12.57 5.08 -0.85
C ALA A 46 -12.06 3.62 -0.74
N LYS A 47 -10.78 3.44 -0.36
CA LYS A 47 -10.18 2.15 -0.01
C LYS A 47 -10.59 1.65 1.38
N GLY A 48 -11.34 2.44 2.15
CA GLY A 48 -11.84 2.08 3.48
C GLY A 48 -10.93 2.45 4.65
N TYR A 49 -9.85 3.20 4.40
CA TYR A 49 -9.02 3.71 5.49
C TYR A 49 -9.69 4.90 6.18
N THR A 50 -9.45 5.00 7.48
CA THR A 50 -9.80 6.16 8.29
C THR A 50 -8.59 7.07 8.45
N LEU A 51 -8.73 8.35 8.14
CA LEU A 51 -7.74 9.38 8.44
C LEU A 51 -7.70 9.63 9.96
N LYS A 52 -6.59 9.28 10.61
CA LYS A 52 -6.40 9.39 12.06
C LYS A 52 -5.69 10.67 12.49
N GLU A 53 -4.80 11.19 11.64
CA GLU A 53 -3.97 12.32 12.00
C GLU A 53 -3.71 13.22 10.80
N ILE A 54 -3.81 14.54 11.02
CA ILE A 54 -3.47 15.58 10.07
C ILE A 54 -2.49 16.54 10.76
N LYS A 55 -1.22 16.53 10.37
CA LYS A 55 -0.24 17.53 10.79
C LYS A 55 0.02 18.50 9.66
N GLN A 56 -0.61 19.68 9.72
CA GLN A 56 -0.51 20.66 8.64
C GLN A 56 0.90 21.26 8.52
N ALA A 57 1.56 21.54 9.65
CA ALA A 57 2.91 22.12 9.66
C ALA A 57 3.95 21.25 8.94
N THR A 58 3.89 19.93 9.11
CA THR A 58 4.81 18.97 8.47
C THR A 58 4.23 18.32 7.22
N LYS A 59 3.00 18.69 6.82
CA LYS A 59 2.24 18.07 5.72
C LYS A 59 2.21 16.53 5.83
N ASN A 60 1.95 16.04 7.04
CA ASN A 60 1.78 14.60 7.28
C ASN A 60 0.28 14.25 7.38
N ARG A 61 -0.05 13.05 6.91
CA ARG A 61 -1.34 12.38 7.05
C ARG A 61 -1.08 10.96 7.54
N LYS A 62 -1.91 10.46 8.45
CA LYS A 62 -1.87 9.06 8.88
C LYS A 62 -3.22 8.40 8.67
N TYR A 63 -3.22 7.29 7.96
CA TYR A 63 -4.39 6.50 7.64
C TYR A 63 -4.28 5.15 8.33
N THR A 64 -5.39 4.64 8.85
CA THR A 64 -5.46 3.28 9.41
C THR A 64 -6.63 2.53 8.80
N LEU A 65 -6.43 1.25 8.53
CA LEU A 65 -7.49 0.34 8.17
C LEU A 65 -7.92 -0.44 9.41
N ALA A 66 -9.22 -0.39 9.73
CA ALA A 66 -9.75 -1.08 10.89
C ALA A 66 -9.75 -2.60 10.67
N TYR A 67 -9.04 -3.32 11.53
CA TYR A 67 -9.04 -4.78 11.60
C TYR A 67 -9.38 -5.27 13.01
N SER A 68 -9.29 -6.59 13.23
CA SER A 68 -9.32 -7.18 14.56
C SER A 68 -8.22 -6.61 15.46
N PRO A 69 -8.42 -6.64 16.80
CA PRO A 69 -7.39 -6.26 17.75
C PRO A 69 -6.07 -6.99 17.44
N ASN A 70 -4.95 -6.26 17.48
CA ASN A 70 -3.59 -6.71 17.12
C ASN A 70 -3.30 -6.91 15.63
N THR A 71 -4.23 -6.56 14.74
CA THR A 71 -3.94 -6.47 13.31
C THR A 71 -3.81 -5.01 12.92
N THR A 72 -2.72 -4.67 12.23
CA THR A 72 -2.41 -3.30 11.84
C THR A 72 -2.13 -3.22 10.35
N ASN A 73 -2.67 -2.17 9.73
CA ASN A 73 -2.28 -1.73 8.39
C ASN A 73 -2.43 -0.22 8.35
N ASN A 74 -1.33 0.46 8.66
CA ASN A 74 -1.24 1.90 8.78
C ASN A 74 -0.42 2.44 7.61
N ILE A 75 -0.85 3.57 7.06
CA ILE A 75 -0.13 4.28 6.02
C ILE A 75 0.06 5.72 6.45
N ASP A 76 1.31 6.14 6.49
CA ASP A 76 1.73 7.50 6.72
C ASP A 76 2.18 8.12 5.39
N MET A 77 1.65 9.29 5.08
CA MET A 77 2.05 10.06 3.90
C MET A 77 2.56 11.41 4.32
N ARG A 78 3.70 11.80 3.76
CA ARG A 78 4.30 13.12 3.95
C ARG A 78 4.52 13.78 2.61
N SER A 79 4.16 15.05 2.48
CA SER A 79 4.55 15.85 1.33
C SER A 79 5.64 16.86 1.67
N ASP A 80 6.62 17.03 0.77
CA ASP A 80 7.55 18.16 0.82
C ASP A 80 7.06 19.37 -0.02
N GLY A 81 5.88 19.27 -0.64
CA GLY A 81 5.31 20.26 -1.55
C GLY A 81 5.51 19.94 -3.04
N LYS A 82 6.45 19.06 -3.40
CA LYS A 82 6.61 18.55 -4.76
C LYS A 82 6.41 17.05 -4.85
N LYS A 83 6.70 16.32 -3.78
CA LYS A 83 6.70 14.86 -3.74
C LYS A 83 5.87 14.37 -2.56
N ILE A 84 5.43 13.13 -2.66
CA ILE A 84 4.85 12.38 -1.56
C ILE A 84 5.77 11.22 -1.20
N PHE A 85 6.07 11.09 0.08
CA PHE A 85 6.76 9.96 0.68
C PHE A 85 5.72 9.13 1.39
N ILE A 86 5.78 7.81 1.21
CA ILE A 86 4.81 6.88 1.81
C ILE A 86 5.57 5.94 2.73
N SER A 87 5.02 5.72 3.92
CA SER A 87 5.47 4.70 4.85
C SER A 87 4.28 3.85 5.24
N MET A 88 4.44 2.54 5.26
CA MET A 88 3.40 1.60 5.64
C MET A 88 3.93 0.70 6.74
N GLN A 89 3.12 0.53 7.78
CA GLN A 89 3.37 -0.39 8.89
C GLN A 89 2.23 -1.38 8.91
N THR A 90 2.53 -2.65 8.68
CA THR A 90 1.50 -3.67 8.57
C THR A 90 1.96 -4.99 9.12
N ASN A 91 1.05 -5.75 9.72
CA ASN A 91 1.26 -7.17 10.02
C ASN A 91 0.27 -8.08 9.26
N VAL A 92 -0.39 -7.50 8.26
CA VAL A 92 -1.26 -8.20 7.31
C VAL A 92 -0.39 -8.79 6.21
N ILE A 93 -0.21 -10.12 6.22
CA ILE A 93 0.64 -10.81 5.23
C ILE A 93 0.12 -10.63 3.80
N GLU A 94 -1.19 -10.51 3.62
CA GLU A 94 -1.82 -10.25 2.32
C GLU A 94 -1.43 -8.88 1.76
N GLN A 95 -1.24 -7.86 2.62
CA GLN A 95 -0.77 -6.54 2.21
C GLN A 95 0.68 -6.61 1.70
N TYR A 96 1.54 -7.31 2.44
CA TYR A 96 2.94 -7.53 2.04
C TYR A 96 3.03 -8.30 0.73
N ASN A 97 2.29 -9.42 0.61
CA ASN A 97 2.26 -10.25 -0.58
C ASN A 97 1.69 -9.50 -1.79
N LEU A 98 0.60 -8.74 -1.61
CA LEU A 98 0.04 -7.92 -2.69
C LEU A 98 1.06 -6.91 -3.20
N LEU A 99 1.75 -6.22 -2.28
CA LEU A 99 2.77 -5.25 -2.68
C LEU A 99 3.85 -5.94 -3.50
N LEU A 100 4.48 -7.01 -2.99
CA LEU A 100 5.55 -7.71 -3.68
C LEU A 100 5.13 -8.27 -5.04
N ASN A 101 3.93 -8.86 -5.13
CA ASN A 101 3.40 -9.40 -6.37
C ASN A 101 3.09 -8.28 -7.37
N SER A 102 2.47 -7.19 -6.93
CA SER A 102 2.08 -6.09 -7.81
C SER A 102 3.27 -5.28 -8.33
N ILE A 103 4.39 -5.20 -7.59
CA ILE A 103 5.60 -4.54 -8.10
C ILE A 103 6.47 -5.46 -8.96
N SER A 104 6.26 -6.78 -8.93
CA SER A 104 7.18 -7.79 -9.52
C SER A 104 7.57 -7.51 -10.97
N GLN A 105 6.60 -7.16 -11.82
CA GLN A 105 6.80 -6.87 -13.24
C GLN A 105 7.42 -5.49 -13.53
N TYR A 106 7.52 -4.63 -12.52
CA TYR A 106 8.05 -3.27 -12.63
C TYR A 106 9.41 -3.10 -11.95
N LYS A 107 9.97 -4.16 -11.34
CA LYS A 107 11.28 -4.14 -10.70
C LYS A 107 12.36 -3.92 -11.76
N THR A 108 13.17 -2.88 -11.59
CA THR A 108 14.36 -2.62 -12.41
C THR A 108 15.62 -3.20 -11.77
N SER A 109 15.67 -3.24 -10.43
CA SER A 109 16.72 -3.95 -9.68
C SER A 109 16.23 -4.36 -8.30
N THR A 110 16.87 -5.38 -7.74
CA THR A 110 16.66 -5.87 -6.37
C THR A 110 18.01 -5.99 -5.68
N SER A 111 18.10 -5.55 -4.43
CA SER A 111 19.29 -5.69 -3.59
C SER A 111 18.88 -5.84 -2.12
N ASN A 112 19.81 -6.24 -1.27
CA ASN A 112 19.61 -6.30 0.18
C ASN A 112 20.71 -5.49 0.86
N LEU A 113 20.35 -4.70 1.86
CA LEU A 113 21.25 -3.89 2.68
C LEU A 113 21.04 -4.29 4.15
N GLY A 114 21.83 -5.25 4.63
CA GLY A 114 21.59 -5.88 5.93
C GLY A 114 20.21 -6.55 5.95
N ASP A 115 19.38 -6.16 6.92
CA ASP A 115 18.01 -6.68 7.09
C ASP A 115 16.95 -5.95 6.25
N VAL A 116 17.38 -5.04 5.36
CA VAL A 116 16.49 -4.25 4.50
C VAL A 116 16.51 -4.78 3.08
N GLN A 117 15.34 -5.17 2.58
CA GLN A 117 15.12 -5.48 1.16
C GLN A 117 14.91 -4.19 0.38
N VAL A 118 15.63 -4.00 -0.71
CA VAL A 118 15.56 -2.80 -1.53
C VAL A 118 15.15 -3.14 -2.96
N TYR A 119 14.03 -2.57 -3.39
CA TYR A 119 13.51 -2.71 -4.75
C TYR A 119 13.53 -1.35 -5.45
N GLN A 120 14.17 -1.28 -6.62
CA GLN A 120 13.97 -0.16 -7.53
C GLN A 120 12.80 -0.52 -8.46
N VAL A 121 11.79 0.33 -8.49
CA VAL A 121 10.53 0.07 -9.18
C VAL A 121 10.23 1.21 -10.15
N LYS A 122 10.02 0.85 -11.42
CA LYS A 122 9.69 1.80 -12.49
C LYS A 122 8.44 2.61 -12.11
N ASP A 123 8.45 3.90 -12.45
CA ASP A 123 7.36 4.86 -12.20
C ASP A 123 6.95 5.05 -10.72
N LEU A 124 7.68 4.45 -9.77
CA LEU A 124 7.54 4.70 -8.33
C LEU A 124 8.81 5.27 -7.71
N GLY A 125 9.96 4.60 -7.85
CA GLY A 125 11.19 4.91 -7.12
C GLY A 125 11.70 3.72 -6.32
N SER A 126 12.26 3.97 -5.13
CA SER A 126 12.85 2.94 -4.27
C SER A 126 11.87 2.51 -3.18
N ILE A 127 11.69 1.20 -3.02
CA ILE A 127 10.93 0.60 -1.93
C ILE A 127 11.91 -0.13 -1.01
N TYR A 128 11.90 0.25 0.26
CA TYR A 128 12.68 -0.37 1.33
C TYR A 128 11.73 -1.15 2.24
N ILE A 129 12.02 -2.42 2.50
CA ILE A 129 11.19 -3.26 3.36
C ILE A 129 12.06 -3.87 4.46
N THR A 130 11.68 -3.62 5.70
CA THR A 130 12.23 -4.29 6.89
C THR A 130 11.19 -5.26 7.42
N VAL A 131 11.62 -6.48 7.75
CA VAL A 131 10.76 -7.52 8.33
C VAL A 131 11.20 -7.76 9.76
N ASN A 132 10.31 -7.47 10.71
CA ASN A 132 10.55 -7.61 12.14
C ASN A 132 9.73 -8.77 12.72
N ASP A 133 10.23 -9.35 13.81
CA ASP A 133 9.44 -10.26 14.64
C ASP A 133 8.33 -9.49 15.37
N SER A 134 7.13 -10.06 15.40
CA SER A 134 6.01 -9.42 16.10
C SER A 134 6.21 -9.41 17.61
N MET A 135 5.62 -8.43 18.29
CA MET A 135 5.57 -8.38 19.75
C MET A 135 4.12 -8.52 20.24
N PRO A 136 3.78 -9.56 21.04
CA PRO A 136 4.63 -10.65 21.52
C PRO A 136 5.13 -11.59 20.40
N TYR A 137 6.28 -12.24 20.62
CA TYR A 137 6.93 -13.11 19.63
C TYR A 137 6.02 -14.27 19.22
N ASP A 138 5.76 -14.36 17.92
CA ASP A 138 5.03 -15.45 17.27
C ASP A 138 5.73 -15.73 15.94
N PRO A 139 6.29 -16.95 15.72
CA PRO A 139 7.04 -17.26 14.51
C PRO A 139 6.19 -17.20 13.23
N LEU A 140 4.86 -17.24 13.35
CA LEU A 140 3.92 -17.14 12.23
C LEU A 140 3.52 -15.69 11.92
N LYS A 141 3.91 -14.73 12.75
CA LYS A 141 3.59 -13.32 12.58
C LYS A 141 4.85 -12.50 12.39
N LYS A 142 4.75 -11.52 11.50
CA LYS A 142 5.81 -10.58 11.19
C LYS A 142 5.20 -9.20 11.09
N ASP A 143 5.95 -8.21 11.53
CA ASP A 143 5.64 -6.81 11.34
C ASP A 143 6.50 -6.29 10.18
N TYR A 144 5.86 -5.68 9.19
CA TYR A 144 6.49 -5.17 7.99
C TYR A 144 6.50 -3.65 8.02
N ASP A 145 7.70 -3.08 7.99
CA ASP A 145 7.93 -1.65 7.79
C ASP A 145 8.34 -1.42 6.35
N ILE A 146 7.51 -0.72 5.58
CA ILE A 146 7.69 -0.47 4.16
C ILE A 146 7.84 1.03 3.95
N GLN A 147 8.95 1.47 3.36
CA GLN A 147 9.18 2.87 2.99
C GLN A 147 9.28 3.00 1.48
N ILE A 148 8.53 3.94 0.91
CA ILE A 148 8.50 4.21 -0.52
C ILE A 148 9.02 5.64 -0.72
N VAL A 149 10.15 5.74 -1.40
CA VAL A 149 10.80 7.00 -1.74
C VAL A 149 10.63 7.27 -3.23
N PRO A 150 9.91 8.34 -3.61
CA PRO A 150 9.64 8.62 -5.01
C PRO A 150 10.90 8.92 -5.80
N ASP A 151 10.94 8.46 -7.06
CA ASP A 151 11.99 8.84 -8.02
C ASP A 151 12.08 10.37 -8.18
N LYS A 152 13.24 10.87 -8.61
CA LYS A 152 13.45 12.29 -8.89
C LYS A 152 12.47 12.88 -9.90
N ASN A 153 11.99 12.08 -10.84
CA ASN A 153 11.11 12.52 -11.92
C ASN A 153 9.61 12.51 -11.54
N ILE A 154 9.25 11.98 -10.37
CA ILE A 154 7.86 11.92 -9.92
C ILE A 154 7.54 13.18 -9.11
N THR A 155 6.46 13.84 -9.49
CA THR A 155 5.96 15.05 -8.83
C THR A 155 4.47 14.89 -8.57
N ALA A 156 4.04 15.23 -7.35
CA ALA A 156 2.66 15.28 -6.96
C ALA A 156 1.96 16.45 -7.67
N ILE A 157 0.91 16.15 -8.42
CA ILE A 157 0.12 17.17 -9.11
C ILE A 157 -0.88 17.77 -8.11
N ASN A 158 -0.83 19.10 -7.98
CA ASN A 158 -1.75 19.88 -7.16
C ASN A 158 -3.14 19.96 -7.78
#